data_AF-A0A8S2WWC6-F1
#
_entry.id   AF-A0A8S2WWC6-F1
#
_cell.length_a   1.000
_cell.length_b   1.000
_cell.length_c   1.000
_cell.angle_alpha   90.00
_cell.angle_beta   90.00
_cell.angle_gamma   90.00
#
_symmetry.space_group_name_H-M   'P 1'
#
loop_
_entity.id
_entity.type
_entity.pdbx_description
1 polymer ?
#
loop_
_entity_poly.entity_id
_entity_poly.type
_entity_poly.pdbx_seq_one_letter_code
_entity_poly.pdbx_strand_id
1 'polypeptide(L)'
;YKGGMAAVGLTWNECKQMCPSDIAPACHNALDTVTVSGPKESIEKFVEELKEKKVFAKEVACNQVAFHSHYMLQIAPLLKK
;
A
#
# COMPACT_ATOMS: atom_id res chain seq x y z
N TYR A 1 -12.92 -3.23 -8.75
CA TYR A 1 -11.80 -3.99 -8.13
C TYR A 1 -11.85 -3.79 -6.62
N LYS A 2 -11.20 -4.65 -5.82
CA LYS A 2 -11.06 -4.48 -4.37
C LYS A 2 -9.66 -3.94 -4.08
N GLY A 3 -9.58 -2.81 -3.39
CA GLY A 3 -8.33 -2.24 -2.90
C GLY A 3 -7.87 -2.87 -1.59
N GLY A 4 -6.58 -2.78 -1.30
CA GLY A 4 -5.94 -3.21 -0.07
C GLY A 4 -4.92 -2.18 0.40
N MET A 5 -4.58 -2.27 1.69
CA MET A 5 -3.52 -1.50 2.31
C MET A 5 -2.78 -2.35 3.33
N ALA A 6 -1.49 -2.12 3.51
CA ALA A 6 -0.69 -2.80 4.52
C ALA A 6 0.38 -1.87 5.09
N ALA A 7 0.61 -1.94 6.40
CA ALA A 7 1.78 -1.35 7.04
C ALA A 7 2.96 -2.30 6.88
N VAL A 8 4.08 -1.79 6.39
CA VAL A 8 5.31 -2.55 6.12
C VAL A 8 6.51 -1.88 6.83
N GLY A 9 7.42 -2.71 7.33
CA GLY A 9 8.64 -2.32 8.03
C GLY A 9 9.76 -2.03 7.06
N LEU A 10 9.53 -1.03 6.20
CA LEU A 10 10.48 -0.55 5.19
C LEU A 10 10.54 0.97 5.27
N THR A 11 11.70 1.53 4.92
CA THR A 11 11.83 2.96 4.67
C THR A 11 11.06 3.36 3.40
N TRP A 12 10.74 4.65 3.27
CA TRP A 12 10.08 5.17 2.08
C TRP A 12 10.83 4.89 0.77
N ASN A 13 12.17 4.95 0.80
CA ASN A 13 12.99 4.70 -0.37
C ASN A 13 13.03 3.22 -0.75
N GLU A 14 13.09 2.32 0.23
CA GLU A 14 12.97 0.87 -0.02
C GLU A 14 11.61 0.54 -0.63
N CYS A 15 10.52 1.11 -0.10
CA CYS A 15 9.20 0.93 -0.71
C CYS A 15 9.18 1.38 -2.18
N LYS A 16 9.79 2.52 -2.53
CA LYS A 16 9.88 2.98 -3.93
C LYS A 16 10.61 2.02 -4.86
N GLN A 17 11.58 1.27 -4.34
CA GLN A 17 12.37 0.31 -5.13
C GLN A 17 11.72 -1.07 -5.19
N MET A 18 11.07 -1.50 -4.11
CA MET A 18 10.54 -2.85 -3.96
C MET A 18 9.07 -2.99 -4.34
N CYS A 19 8.27 -1.92 -4.28
CA CYS A 19 6.86 -2.01 -4.61
C CYS A 19 6.69 -2.37 -6.10
N PRO A 20 5.85 -3.37 -6.42
CA PRO A 20 5.35 -3.58 -7.77
C PRO A 20 4.70 -2.32 -8.35
N SER A 21 4.60 -2.22 -9.68
CA SER A 21 4.08 -1.03 -10.37
C SER A 21 2.62 -0.68 -10.02
N ASP A 22 1.84 -1.64 -9.54
CA ASP A 22 0.44 -1.49 -9.12
C ASP A 22 0.29 -1.22 -7.61
N ILE A 23 1.38 -1.18 -6.84
CA ILE A 23 1.41 -0.83 -5.42
C ILE A 23 2.12 0.50 -5.23
N ALA A 24 1.50 1.42 -4.49
CA ALA A 24 2.07 2.72 -4.17
C ALA A 24 2.43 2.80 -2.67
N PRO A 25 3.61 3.36 -2.31
CA PRO A 25 3.84 3.90 -0.98
C PRO A 25 2.82 5.03 -0.72
N ALA A 26 2.05 4.91 0.37
CA ALA A 26 0.84 5.70 0.60
C ALA A 26 0.96 6.60 1.83
N CYS A 27 1.46 6.08 2.95
CA CYS A 27 1.64 6.85 4.20
C CYS A 27 3.06 6.65 4.74
N HIS A 28 3.77 7.74 5.00
CA HIS A 28 5.07 7.70 5.68
C HIS A 28 4.83 7.82 7.19
N ASN A 29 4.73 6.69 7.90
CA ASN A 29 4.32 6.66 9.30
C ASN A 29 5.50 6.86 10.26
N ALA A 30 6.67 6.30 9.93
CA ALA A 30 7.93 6.45 10.65
C ALA A 30 9.11 6.26 9.68
N LEU A 31 10.33 6.41 10.18
CA LEU A 31 11.57 6.27 9.38
C LEU A 31 11.62 4.95 8.59
N ASP A 32 11.20 3.86 9.23
CA ASP A 32 11.24 2.48 8.73
C ASP A 32 9.85 1.83 8.70
N THR A 33 8.78 2.64 8.72
CA THR A 33 7.41 2.13 8.65
C THR A 33 6.57 2.94 7.66
N VAL A 34 6.07 2.26 6.64
CA VAL A 34 5.28 2.85 5.55
C VAL A 34 4.00 2.06 5.37
N THR A 35 2.89 2.73 5.10
CA THR A 35 1.70 2.05 4.57
C THR A 35 1.78 2.03 3.05
N VAL A 36 1.63 0.86 2.45
CA VAL A 36 1.48 0.67 1.00
C VAL A 36 0.01 0.47 0.62
N SER A 37 -0.36 0.83 -0.59
CA SER A 37 -1.72 0.76 -1.11
C SER A 37 -1.78 0.31 -2.56
N GLY A 38 -2.71 -0.58 -2.88
CA GLY A 38 -2.87 -1.12 -4.24
C GLY A 38 -4.05 -2.10 -4.34
N PRO A 39 -4.12 -2.90 -5.41
CA PRO A 39 -5.08 -4.00 -5.52
C PRO A 39 -4.94 -4.98 -4.35
N LYS A 40 -6.06 -5.51 -3.85
CA LYS A 40 -6.08 -6.39 -2.68
C LYS A 40 -5.16 -7.61 -2.85
N GLU A 41 -5.27 -8.30 -3.99
CA GLU A 41 -4.47 -9.51 -4.27
C GLU A 41 -2.97 -9.21 -4.35
N SER A 42 -2.59 -8.06 -4.92
CA SER A 42 -1.19 -7.64 -5.00
C SER A 42 -0.64 -7.29 -3.62
N ILE A 43 -1.43 -6.64 -2.77
CA ILE A 43 -1.07 -6.33 -1.38
C ILE A 43 -0.90 -7.61 -0.56
N GLU A 44 -1.80 -8.58 -0.69
CA GLU A 44 -1.71 -9.87 0.01
C GLU A 44 -0.40 -10.60 -0.35
N LYS A 45 -0.09 -10.71 -1.64
CA LYS A 45 1.17 -11.31 -2.12
C LYS A 45 2.40 -10.57 -1.62
N PHE A 46 2.41 -9.24 -1.71
CA PHE A 46 3.55 -8.45 -1.25
C PHE A 46 3.76 -8.57 0.27
N VAL A 47 2.68 -8.67 1.05
CA VAL A 47 2.75 -8.93 2.50
C VAL A 47 3.35 -10.30 2.79
N GLU A 48 2.96 -11.34 2.04
CA GLU A 48 3.52 -12.69 2.15
C GLU A 48 5.03 -12.70 1.84
N GLU A 49 5.43 -12.11 0.72
CA GLU A 49 6.84 -12.00 0.32
C GLU A 49 7.71 -11.28 1.37
N LEU A 50 7.18 -10.20 1.98
CA LEU A 50 7.89 -9.48 3.02
C LEU A 50 8.01 -10.31 4.31
N LYS A 51 6.95 -11.05 4.68
CA LYS A 51 7.00 -11.97 5.84
C LYS A 51 8.02 -13.09 5.63
N GLU A 52 8.12 -13.65 4.43
CA GLU A 52 9.15 -14.65 4.10
C GLU A 52 10.57 -14.09 4.27
N LYS A 53 10.77 -12.81 3.93
CA LYS A 53 12.01 -12.06 4.15
C LYS A 53 12.21 -11.60 5.61
N LYS A 54 11.31 -12.00 6.53
CA LYS A 54 11.29 -11.58 7.95
C LYS A 54 11.17 -10.06 8.14
N VAL A 55 10.57 -9.37 7.18
CA VAL A 55 10.22 -7.95 7.27
C VAL A 55 8.82 -7.84 7.87
N PHE A 56 8.61 -6.85 8.75
CA PHE A 56 7.29 -6.57 9.29
C PHE A 56 6.32 -6.23 8.15
N ALA A 57 5.19 -6.93 8.07
CA ALA A 57 4.13 -6.61 7.13
C ALA A 57 2.77 -7.03 7.70
N LYS A 58 1.84 -6.08 7.77
CA LYS A 58 0.50 -6.28 8.35
C LYS A 58 -0.55 -5.53 7.54
N GLU A 59 -1.57 -6.26 7.08
CA GLU A 59 -2.73 -5.66 6.42
C GLU A 59 -3.49 -4.69 7.34
N VAL A 60 -4.07 -3.66 6.73
CA VAL A 60 -4.85 -2.62 7.41
C VAL A 60 -6.27 -2.63 6.85
N ALA A 61 -7.27 -2.58 7.74
CA ALA A 61 -8.66 -2.47 7.35
C ALA A 61 -8.90 -1.15 6.59
N CYS A 62 -9.30 -1.26 5.32
CA CYS A 62 -9.46 -0.13 4.41
C CYS A 62 -10.79 -0.17 3.63
N ASN A 63 -11.77 -0.95 4.10
CA ASN A 63 -13.07 -1.12 3.44
C ASN A 63 -12.98 -1.51 1.96
N GLN A 64 -11.94 -2.27 1.59
CA GLN A 64 -11.65 -2.67 0.21
C GLN A 64 -11.31 -1.47 -0.72
N VAL A 65 -10.73 -0.40 -0.17
CA VAL A 65 -10.34 0.81 -0.91
C VAL A 65 -8.83 1.06 -0.80
N ALA A 66 -8.20 1.35 -1.93
CA ALA A 66 -6.78 1.67 -2.01
C ALA A 66 -6.53 3.18 -1.81
N PHE A 67 -6.66 3.68 -0.58
CA PHE A 67 -6.51 5.12 -0.31
C PHE A 67 -5.09 5.65 -0.58
N HIS A 68 -4.98 6.97 -0.81
CA HIS A 68 -3.70 7.68 -1.04
C HIS A 68 -2.86 7.10 -2.20
N SER A 69 -3.52 6.61 -3.24
CA SER A 69 -2.88 6.06 -4.43
C SER A 69 -3.50 6.65 -5.71
N HIS A 70 -2.89 6.35 -6.86
CA HIS A 70 -3.39 6.78 -8.17
C HIS A 70 -4.81 6.25 -8.47
N TYR A 71 -5.24 5.19 -7.78
CA TYR A 71 -6.60 4.67 -7.85
C TYR A 71 -7.67 5.70 -7.43
N MET A 72 -7.31 6.68 -6.60
CA MET A 72 -8.23 7.75 -6.17
C MET A 72 -8.52 8.78 -7.27
N LEU A 73 -7.77 8.79 -8.38
CA LEU A 73 -8.01 9.68 -9.52
C LEU A 73 -9.41 9.49 -10.13
N GLN A 74 -9.97 8.28 -10.05
CA GLN A 74 -11.33 8.00 -10.53
C GLN A 74 -12.41 8.66 -9.65
N ILE A 75 -12.12 8.87 -8.37
CA ILE A 75 -13.06 9.46 -7.39
C ILE A 75 -12.89 10.98 -7.32
N ALA A 76 -11.68 11.49 -7.60
CA ALA A 76 -11.34 12.91 -7.46
C ALA A 76 -12.34 13.87 -8.15
N PRO A 77 -12.82 13.64 -9.40
CA PRO A 77 -13.79 14.52 -10.03
C PRO A 77 -15.16 14.54 -9.34
N LEU A 78 -15.58 13.42 -8.76
CA LEU A 78 -16.89 13.29 -8.09
C LEU A 78 -16.90 13.94 -6.70
N LEU A 79 -15.74 14.03 -6.05
CA LEU A 79 -15.58 14.64 -4.74
C LEU A 79 -15.30 16.15 -4.81
N LYS A 80 -14.78 16.62 -5.95
CA LYS A 80 -14.45 18.02 -6.16
C LYS A 80 -15.73 18.85 -6.23
N LYS A 81 -15.94 19.71 -5.22
CA LYS A 81 -17.01 20.69 -5.19
C LYS A 81 -16.75 21.83 -6.17
#